data_AF-A0A926VZH0-F1
#
_entry.id   AF-A0A926VZH0-F1
#
_cell.length_a   1.000
_cell.length_b   1.000
_cell.length_c   1.000
_cell.angle_alpha   90.00
_cell.angle_beta   90.00
_cell.angle_gamma   90.00
#
_symmetry.space_group_name_H-M   'P 1'
#
loop_
_entity.id
_entity.type
_entity.pdbx_description
1 polymer ?
#
loop_
_entity_poly.entity_id
_entity_poly.type
_entity_poly.pdbx_seq_one_letter_code
_entity_poly.pdbx_strand_id
1 'polypeptide(L)' 'MIPLFQPPSAPELNPIERLWQLLKKPLRNQLFSSLQALRDRIQEIFDQLTIDQVISVSSSNFILQALFYAASY' A
#
# COMPACT_ATOMS: atom_id res chain seq x y z
N MET A 1 13.96 -2.57 -14.11
CA MET A 1 13.20 -2.89 -12.88
C MET A 1 13.96 -3.96 -12.12
N ILE A 2 14.13 -3.80 -10.80
CA ILE A 2 14.77 -4.81 -9.94
C ILE A 2 13.66 -5.59 -9.23
N PRO A 3 13.58 -6.93 -9.38
CA PRO A 3 12.62 -7.73 -8.63
C PRO A 3 12.95 -7.70 -7.13
N LEU A 4 11.94 -7.51 -6.28
CA LEU A 4 12.09 -7.60 -4.83
C LEU A 4 11.47 -8.91 -4.35
N PHE A 5 12.28 -9.74 -3.68
CA PHE A 5 11.78 -10.98 -3.07
C PHE A 5 10.81 -10.67 -1.94
N GLN A 6 9.64 -11.31 -1.96
CA GLN A 6 8.64 -11.22 -0.90
C GLN A 6 8.60 -12.55 -0.15
N PRO A 7 9.07 -12.59 1.11
CA PRO A 7 9.03 -13.81 1.90
C PRO A 7 7.58 -14.24 2.18
N PRO A 8 7.31 -15.56 2.23
CA PRO A 8 5.99 -16.07 2.57
C PRO A 8 5.62 -15.69 4.01
N SER A 9 4.34 -15.44 4.24
CA SER A 9 3.77 -15.15 5.57
C SER A 9 4.37 -13.94 6.31
N ALA A 10 5.00 -13.01 5.59
CA ALA A 10 5.60 -11.78 6.13
C ALA A 10 4.97 -10.51 5.52
N PRO A 11 3.66 -10.27 5.76
CA PRO A 11 2.94 -9.13 5.18
C PRO A 11 3.55 -7.77 5.58
N GLU A 12 4.23 -7.69 6.72
CA GLU A 12 4.90 -6.48 7.20
C GLU A 12 6.05 -6.01 6.30
N LEU A 13 6.59 -6.92 5.48
CA LEU A 13 7.67 -6.64 4.53
C LEU A 13 7.14 -6.24 3.14
N ASN A 14 5.86 -6.48 2.86
CA ASN A 14 5.24 -6.09 1.60
C ASN A 14 4.62 -4.67 1.72
N PRO A 15 5.19 -3.63 1.08
CA PRO A 15 4.75 -2.25 1.30
C PRO A 15 3.30 -1.99 0.85
N ILE A 16 2.73 -2.80 -0.05
CA ILE A 16 1.34 -2.66 -0.46
C ILE A 16 0.37 -2.95 0.70
N GLU A 17 0.75 -3.80 1.66
CA GLU A 17 -0.11 -4.13 2.81
C GLU A 17 -0.37 -2.91 3.69
N ARG A 18 0.61 -2.02 3.82
CA ARG A 18 0.46 -0.75 4.55
C ARG A 18 -0.46 0.21 3.82
N LEU A 19 -0.36 0.27 2.49
CA LEU A 19 -1.30 1.04 1.67
C LEU A 19 -2.72 0.47 1.83
N TRP A 20 -2.91 -0.85 1.80
CA TRP A 20 -4.21 -1.47 2.04
C TRP A 20 -4.78 -1.13 3.41
N GLN A 21 -3.96 -1.09 4.46
CA GLN A 21 -4.41 -0.65 5.77
C GLN A 21 -4.90 0.80 5.76
N LEU A 22 -4.22 1.71 5.05
CA LEU A 22 -4.66 3.09 4.88
C LEU A 22 -6.01 3.16 4.14
N LEU A 23 -6.13 2.48 3.01
CA LEU A 23 -7.34 2.49 2.17
C LEU A 23 -8.56 1.86 2.86
N LYS A 24 -8.35 0.85 3.72
CA LYS A 24 -9.44 0.18 4.46
C LYS A 24 -9.98 1.01 5.64
N LYS A 25 -9.23 1.96 6.18
CA LYS A 25 -9.68 2.82 7.30
C LYS A 25 -10.99 3.55 7.01
N PRO A 26 -11.12 4.34 5.90
CA PRO A 26 -12.35 5.06 5.60
C PRO A 26 -13.52 4.14 5.20
N LEU A 27 -13.26 2.88 4.85
CA LEU A 27 -14.29 1.90 4.50
C LEU A 27 -14.83 1.15 5.72
N ARG A 28 -14.20 1.29 6.90
CA ARG A 28 -14.57 0.55 8.11
C ARG A 28 -16.00 0.90 8.53
N ASN A 29 -16.80 -0.12 8.80
CA ASN A 29 -18.20 -0.02 9.22
C ASN A 29 -19.13 0.65 8.18
N GLN A 30 -18.72 0.75 6.91
CA GLN A 30 -19.60 1.20 5.83
C GLN A 30 -20.32 0.00 5.20
N LEU A 31 -21.62 0.14 4.98
CA LEU A 31 -22.42 -0.81 4.21
C LEU A 31 -22.71 -0.18 2.85
N PHE A 32 -22.43 -0.93 1.78
CA PHE A 32 -22.64 -0.48 0.40
C PHE A 32 -23.84 -1.20 -0.19
N SER A 33 -24.71 -0.45 -0.87
CA SER A 33 -25.91 -0.98 -1.52
C SER A 33 -25.60 -1.80 -2.78
N SER A 34 -24.40 -1.63 -3.35
CA SER A 34 -23.94 -2.37 -4.53
C SER A 34 -22.42 -2.38 -4.63
N LEU A 35 -21.89 -3.26 -5.49
CA LEU A 35 -20.46 -3.24 -5.84
C LEU A 35 -20.04 -1.94 -6.51
N GLN A 36 -20.94 -1.28 -7.26
CA GLN A 36 -20.63 0.00 -7.89
C GLN A 36 -20.41 1.09 -6.85
N ALA A 37 -21.27 1.17 -5.84
CA ALA A 37 -21.11 2.13 -4.74
C ALA A 37 -19.78 1.93 -3.98
N LEU A 38 -19.35 0.69 -3.80
CA LEU A 38 -18.03 0.40 -3.22
C LEU A 38 -16.88 0.87 -4.13
N ARG A 39 -16.98 0.63 -5.45
CA ARG A 39 -15.96 1.06 -6.42
C ARG A 39 -15.84 2.57 -6.47
N ASP A 40 -16.97 3.28 -6.52
CA ASP A 40 -17.01 4.74 -6.52
C ASP A 40 -16.36 5.30 -5.24
N ARG A 41 -16.70 4.71 -4.08
CA ARG A 41 -16.09 5.09 -2.81
C ARG A 41 -14.58 4.85 -2.77
N ILE A 42 -14.11 3.74 -3.34
CA ILE A 42 -12.68 3.46 -3.46
C ILE A 42 -12.01 4.50 -4.37
N GLN A 43 -12.62 4.84 -5.51
CA GLN A 43 -12.09 5.87 -6.42
C GLN A 43 -11.93 7.22 -5.72
N GLU A 44 -12.95 7.66 -4.97
CA GLU A 44 -12.86 8.90 -4.18
C GLU A 44 -11.69 8.90 -3.18
N ILE A 45 -11.42 7.75 -2.54
CA ILE A 45 -10.29 7.62 -1.62
C ILE A 45 -8.96 7.74 -2.37
N PHE A 46 -8.86 7.16 -3.57
CA PHE A 46 -7.67 7.29 -4.42
C PHE A 46 -7.47 8.73 -4.92
N ASP A 47 -8.54 9.42 -5.29
CA ASP A 47 -8.47 10.82 -5.75
C ASP A 47 -7.99 11.79 -4.64
N GLN A 48 -8.19 11.41 -3.37
CA GLN A 48 -7.73 12.16 -2.21
C GLN A 48 -6.31 11.76 -1.74
N LEU A 49 -5.76 10.67 -2.28
CA LEU A 49 -4.48 10.13 -1.85
C LEU A 49 -3.34 10.97 -2.44
N THR A 50 -2.50 11.52 -1.57
CA THR A 50 -1.34 12.30 -2.01
C THR A 50 -0.11 11.42 -2.19
N ILE A 51 0.80 11.82 -3.08
CA ILE A 51 2.09 11.14 -3.26
C ILE A 51 2.86 11.05 -1.93
N ASP A 52 2.84 12.13 -1.13
CA ASP A 52 3.50 12.14 0.18
C ASP A 52 2.92 11.11 1.15
N GLN A 53 1.59 10.90 1.14
CA GLN A 53 0.97 9.84 1.92
C GLN A 53 1.39 8.46 1.44
N VAL A 54 1.42 8.24 0.11
CA VAL A 54 1.86 6.96 -0.47
C VAL A 54 3.30 6.67 -0.07
N ILE A 55 4.21 7.65 -0.23
CA ILE A 55 5.60 7.51 0.18
C ILE A 55 5.67 7.21 1.68
N SER A 56 5.03 8.03 2.52
CA SER A 56 5.09 7.87 3.98
C SER A 56 4.64 6.49 4.47
N VAL A 57 3.65 5.86 3.83
CA VAL A 57 3.16 4.53 4.23
C VAL A 57 3.91 3.37 3.59
N SER A 58 4.55 3.57 2.44
CA SER A 58 5.23 2.50 1.67
C SER A 58 6.75 2.50 1.80
N SER A 59 7.36 3.62 2.21
CA SER A 59 8.83 3.77 2.37
C SER A 59 9.33 3.09 3.65
N SER A 60 9.34 1.76 3.66
CA SER A 60 9.93 0.98 4.75
C SER A 60 11.45 0.95 4.65
N ASN A 61 12.14 1.21 5.76
CA ASN A 61 13.62 1.16 5.83
C ASN A 61 14.19 -0.17 5.33
N PHE A 62 13.49 -1.28 5.56
CA PHE A 62 13.90 -2.60 5.08
C PHE A 62 14.06 -2.64 3.55
N ILE A 63 13.11 -2.08 2.82
CA ILE A 63 13.10 -2.10 1.34
C ILE A 63 14.23 -1.22 0.80
N LEU A 64 14.38 -0.03 1.39
CA LEU A 64 15.47 0.88 1.01
C LEU A 64 16.84 0.24 1.28
N GLN A 65 17.02 -0.41 2.42
CA GLN A 65 18.26 -1.13 2.74
C GLN A 65 18.52 -2.30 1.79
N ALA A 66 17.51 -3.10 1.48
CA ALA A 66 17.64 -4.22 0.54
C ALA A 66 18.01 -3.74 -0.87
N LEU A 67 17.40 -2.64 -1.33
CA LEU A 67 17.72 -2.03 -2.62
C LEU A 67 19.13 -1.43 -2.65
N PHE A 68 19.55 -0.70 -1.61
CA PHE A 68 20.90 -0.15 -1.53
C PHE A 68 21.95 -1.24 -1.47
N TYR A 69 21.71 -2.33 -0.72
CA TYR A 69 22.57 -3.48 -0.70
C TYR A 69 22.69 -4.12 -2.10
N ALA A 70 21.57 -4.38 -2.77
CA ALA A 70 21.58 -4.98 -4.10
C ALA A 70 22.26 -4.11 -5.17
N ALA A 71 22.16 -2.77 -5.06
CA ALA A 71 22.78 -1.82 -5.97
C ALA A 71 24.28 -1.55 -5.68
N SER A 72 24.80 -2.05 -4.55
CA SER A 72 26.21 -1.92 -4.18
C SER A 72 27.10 -3.00 -4.80
N TYR A 73 26.53 -3.90 -5.60
CA TYR A 73 27.19 -4.95 -6.38
C TYR A 73 26.90 -4.74 -7.87
#